data_AF-A0A6N9NUM3-F1
#
_entry.id   AF-A0A6N9NUM3-F1
#
_cell.length_a   1.000
_cell.length_b   1.000
_cell.length_c   1.000
_cell.angle_alpha   90.00
_cell.angle_beta   90.00
_cell.angle_gamma   90.00
#
_symmetry.space_group_name_H-M   'P 1'
#
loop_
_entity.id
_entity.type
_entity.pdbx_description
1 polymer ?
#
loop_
_entity_poly.entity_id
_entity_poly.type
_entity_poly.pdbx_seq_one_letter_code
_entity_poly.pdbx_strand_id
1 'polypeptide(L)'
;MEEIIRKREVPSMPEGIQIQMASRGALPSQTIQDISELGIREIVENVRTGKYHSVMMAPDEDNEEGFLMMESSPDLIFLQIWDAETDTSWACFDPELLESNEEAPITPSDGQSVFPLKCTMRDRELAAKCVEWYAHTCEPYPGMDWLKDTME
;
A
#
# COMPACT_ATOMS: atom_id res chain seq x y z
N MET A 1 11.62 -2.48 15.44
CA MET A 1 12.00 -3.92 15.49
C MET A 1 11.21 -4.62 14.40
N GLU A 2 11.89 -5.29 13.47
CA GLU A 2 11.21 -6.00 12.38
C GLU A 2 10.57 -7.33 12.87
N GLU A 3 9.29 -7.54 12.59
CA GLU A 3 8.57 -8.78 12.85
C GLU A 3 7.67 -9.20 11.67
N ILE A 4 7.48 -10.50 11.46
CA ILE A 4 6.58 -11.01 10.42
C ILE A 4 5.19 -11.25 11.01
N ILE A 5 4.21 -10.48 10.56
CA ILE A 5 2.80 -10.69 10.87
C ILE A 5 2.23 -11.67 9.86
N ARG A 6 1.85 -12.87 10.32
CA ARG A 6 1.30 -13.91 9.45
C ARG A 6 -0.14 -13.60 9.04
N LYS A 7 -0.44 -13.89 7.77
CA LYS A 7 -1.79 -13.85 7.26
C LYS A 7 -2.72 -14.75 8.06
N ARG A 8 -3.98 -14.34 8.14
CA ARG A 8 -5.06 -15.01 8.86
C ARG A 8 -6.30 -15.10 7.98
N GLU A 9 -7.35 -15.69 8.53
CA GLU A 9 -8.66 -15.68 7.88
C GLU A 9 -9.12 -14.24 7.62
N VAL A 10 -9.56 -13.99 6.39
CA VAL A 10 -9.99 -12.66 5.94
C VAL A 10 -11.45 -12.47 6.36
N PRO A 11 -11.78 -11.48 7.20
CA PRO A 11 -13.17 -11.18 7.52
C PRO A 11 -13.91 -10.68 6.29
N SER A 12 -15.25 -10.65 6.35
CA SER A 12 -16.04 -9.90 5.37
C SER A 12 -15.60 -8.44 5.33
N MET A 13 -15.56 -7.86 4.14
CA MET A 13 -15.24 -6.45 3.96
C MET A 13 -16.22 -5.57 4.76
N PRO A 14 -15.74 -4.64 5.61
CA PRO A 14 -16.60 -3.68 6.29
C PRO A 14 -17.34 -2.77 5.32
N GLU A 15 -18.49 -2.25 5.73
CA GLU A 15 -19.25 -1.27 4.94
C GLU A 15 -18.64 0.13 5.07
N GLY A 16 -18.64 0.89 3.97
CA GLY A 16 -18.22 2.27 3.92
C GLY A 16 -16.72 2.47 3.66
N ILE A 17 -16.38 3.64 3.13
CA ILE A 17 -15.00 4.05 2.84
C ILE A 17 -14.48 4.89 4.01
N GLN A 18 -13.28 4.57 4.49
CA GLN A 18 -12.64 5.25 5.64
C GLN A 18 -11.60 6.28 5.20
N ILE A 19 -11.07 6.16 4.00
CA ILE A 19 -10.10 7.12 3.48
C ILE A 19 -10.77 8.46 3.15
N GLN A 20 -10.02 9.56 3.33
CA GLN A 20 -10.44 10.91 2.95
C GLN A 20 -9.65 11.44 1.76
N MET A 21 -8.51 10.80 1.42
CA MET A 21 -7.66 11.21 0.32
C MET A 21 -7.16 10.01 -0.47
N ALA A 22 -7.08 10.18 -1.80
CA ALA A 22 -6.40 9.26 -2.69
C ALA A 22 -5.67 10.01 -3.82
N SER A 23 -4.53 9.48 -4.27
CA SER A 23 -3.78 10.01 -5.41
C SER A 23 -3.10 8.91 -6.22
N ARG A 24 -2.72 9.24 -7.46
CA ARG A 24 -1.92 8.37 -8.35
C ARG A 24 -0.46 8.83 -8.46
N GLY A 25 0.04 9.48 -7.41
CA GLY A 25 1.41 9.99 -7.31
C GLY A 25 1.51 11.27 -6.48
N ALA A 26 2.74 11.74 -6.27
CA ALA A 26 3.04 12.82 -5.33
C ALA A 26 2.58 14.24 -5.74
N LEU A 27 2.24 14.49 -7.02
CA LEU A 27 1.84 15.83 -7.45
C LEU A 27 0.34 16.11 -7.18
N PRO A 28 -0.05 17.34 -6.81
CA PRO A 28 -1.46 17.69 -6.60
C PRO A 28 -2.38 17.44 -7.82
N SER A 29 -1.83 17.47 -9.04
CA SER A 29 -2.57 17.14 -10.27
C SER A 29 -2.89 15.65 -10.44
N GLN A 30 -2.37 14.82 -9.53
CA GLN A 30 -2.57 13.37 -9.47
C GLN A 30 -3.57 12.96 -8.40
N THR A 31 -4.20 13.90 -7.68
CA THR A 31 -5.30 13.60 -6.74
C THR A 31 -6.47 12.93 -7.47
N ILE A 32 -7.00 11.88 -6.86
CA ILE A 32 -8.19 11.16 -7.31
C ILE A 32 -9.40 11.77 -6.58
N GLN A 33 -10.33 12.34 -7.34
CA GLN A 33 -11.47 13.07 -6.78
C GLN A 33 -12.64 12.14 -6.39
N ASP A 34 -12.79 11.00 -7.06
CA ASP A 34 -13.83 10.03 -6.75
C ASP A 34 -13.28 8.94 -5.83
N ILE A 35 -13.59 9.07 -4.55
CA ILE A 35 -13.33 8.06 -3.50
C ILE A 35 -14.63 7.41 -3.01
N SER A 36 -15.69 7.46 -3.82
CA SER A 36 -16.91 6.68 -3.55
C SER A 36 -16.64 5.18 -3.75
N GLU A 37 -17.60 4.34 -3.36
CA GLU A 37 -17.58 2.89 -3.65
C GLU A 37 -17.26 2.56 -5.12
N LEU A 38 -17.76 3.36 -6.07
CA LEU A 38 -17.44 3.18 -7.48
C LEU A 38 -15.99 3.57 -7.78
N GLY A 39 -15.55 4.72 -7.28
CA GLY A 39 -14.17 5.20 -7.41
C GLY A 39 -13.15 4.21 -6.85
N ILE A 40 -13.40 3.65 -5.66
CA ILE A 40 -12.53 2.61 -5.07
C ILE A 40 -12.46 1.38 -5.98
N ARG A 41 -13.58 0.90 -6.51
CA ARG A 41 -13.58 -0.23 -7.47
C ARG A 41 -12.75 0.07 -8.72
N GLU A 42 -12.80 1.30 -9.22
CA GLU A 42 -11.97 1.73 -10.35
C GLU A 42 -10.48 1.77 -9.98
N ILE A 43 -10.11 2.28 -8.81
CA ILE A 43 -8.73 2.27 -8.30
C ILE A 43 -8.22 0.82 -8.24
N VAL A 44 -8.99 -0.08 -7.60
CA VAL A 44 -8.65 -1.49 -7.42
C VAL A 44 -8.46 -2.19 -8.77
N GLU A 45 -9.33 -1.94 -9.74
CA GLU A 45 -9.19 -2.50 -11.09
C GLU A 45 -7.95 -1.94 -11.83
N ASN A 46 -7.64 -0.66 -11.66
CA ASN A 46 -6.45 -0.06 -12.26
C ASN A 46 -5.15 -0.58 -11.62
N VAL A 47 -5.15 -0.88 -10.33
CA VAL A 47 -4.04 -1.58 -9.65
C VAL A 47 -3.89 -3.00 -10.17
N ARG A 48 -4.99 -3.76 -10.22
CA ARG A 48 -5.05 -5.14 -10.70
C ARG A 48 -4.52 -5.27 -12.13
N THR A 49 -4.92 -4.35 -13.01
CA THR A 49 -4.52 -4.34 -14.42
C THR A 49 -3.16 -3.66 -14.68
N GLY A 50 -2.53 -3.10 -13.64
CA GLY A 50 -1.23 -2.42 -13.73
C GLY A 50 -1.25 -1.08 -14.46
N LYS A 51 -2.43 -0.46 -14.62
CA LYS A 51 -2.58 0.89 -15.17
C LYS A 51 -2.14 1.96 -14.18
N TYR A 52 -2.35 1.73 -12.89
CA TYR A 52 -1.84 2.60 -11.83
C TYR A 52 -0.49 2.09 -11.36
N HIS A 53 0.53 2.91 -11.56
CA HIS A 53 1.89 2.64 -11.09
C HIS A 53 2.10 3.11 -9.66
N SER A 54 1.42 4.19 -9.27
CA SER A 54 1.45 4.77 -7.92
C SER A 54 0.02 4.89 -7.40
N VAL A 55 -0.19 4.56 -6.14
CA VAL A 55 -1.41 4.85 -5.38
C VAL A 55 -1.00 5.29 -3.98
N MET A 56 -1.51 6.43 -3.53
CA MET A 56 -1.45 6.85 -2.14
C MET A 56 -2.87 7.02 -1.62
N MET A 57 -3.14 6.57 -0.40
CA MET A 57 -4.43 6.75 0.28
C MET A 57 -4.20 7.08 1.76
N ALA A 58 -5.03 7.94 2.33
CA ALA A 58 -4.92 8.32 3.74
C ALA A 58 -6.30 8.50 4.39
N PRO A 59 -6.41 8.26 5.72
CA PRO A 59 -7.61 8.52 6.51
C PRO A 59 -7.90 10.01 6.67
N ASP A 60 -6.93 10.89 6.41
CA ASP A 60 -7.02 12.34 6.50
C ASP A 60 -6.54 13.02 5.19
N GLU A 61 -6.81 14.33 5.04
CA GLU A 61 -6.46 15.08 3.82
C GLU A 61 -4.95 15.35 3.66
N ASP A 62 -4.20 15.33 4.77
CA ASP A 62 -2.80 15.75 4.84
C ASP A 62 -1.80 14.57 4.95
N ASN A 63 -2.31 13.34 5.12
CA ASN A 63 -1.56 12.09 5.37
C ASN A 63 -0.79 12.07 6.71
N GLU A 64 -1.30 12.80 7.71
CA GLU A 64 -0.64 12.92 9.01
C GLU A 64 -0.99 11.76 9.95
N GLU A 65 -2.18 11.17 9.84
CA GLU A 65 -2.63 10.09 10.73
C GLU A 65 -2.11 8.72 10.26
N GLY A 66 -1.76 8.61 8.99
CA GLY A 66 -1.23 7.41 8.38
C GLY A 66 -1.45 7.41 6.88
N PHE A 67 -0.90 6.42 6.19
CA PHE A 67 -1.16 6.25 4.76
C PHE A 67 -0.91 4.81 4.29
N LEU A 68 -1.51 4.47 3.16
CA LEU A 68 -1.04 3.41 2.28
C LEU A 68 -0.30 4.05 1.09
N MET A 69 0.88 3.55 0.79
CA MET A 69 1.64 3.86 -0.42
C MET A 69 1.89 2.59 -1.21
N MET A 70 1.55 2.64 -2.49
CA MET A 70 1.90 1.63 -3.49
C MET A 70 2.69 2.30 -4.61
N GLU A 71 3.82 1.73 -4.97
CA GLU A 71 4.64 2.14 -6.11
C GLU A 71 5.04 0.89 -6.90
N SER A 72 5.05 0.95 -8.22
CA SER A 72 5.29 -0.25 -9.03
C SER A 72 6.02 0.02 -10.33
N SER A 73 6.84 -0.95 -10.70
CA SER A 73 7.33 -1.13 -12.07
C SER A 73 6.42 -2.13 -12.81
N PRO A 74 6.74 -2.53 -14.05
CA PRO A 74 5.99 -3.58 -14.73
C PRO A 74 5.92 -4.89 -13.94
N ASP A 75 7.00 -5.25 -13.24
CA ASP A 75 7.18 -6.59 -12.64
C ASP A 75 7.19 -6.60 -11.10
N LEU A 76 7.47 -5.46 -10.46
CA LEU A 76 7.59 -5.36 -9.00
C LEU A 76 6.63 -4.30 -8.45
N ILE A 77 6.11 -4.58 -7.28
CA ILE A 77 5.19 -3.71 -6.52
C ILE A 77 5.79 -3.56 -5.13
N PHE A 78 6.04 -2.32 -4.74
CA PHE A 78 6.23 -1.92 -3.35
C PHE A 78 4.86 -1.50 -2.80
N LEU A 79 4.51 -1.98 -1.62
CA LEU A 79 3.30 -1.58 -0.90
C LEU A 79 3.63 -1.48 0.58
N GLN A 80 3.38 -0.32 1.17
CA GLN A 80 3.55 -0.04 2.59
C GLN A 80 2.32 0.65 3.16
N ILE A 81 2.04 0.37 4.43
CA ILE A 81 1.15 1.14 5.28
C ILE A 81 1.99 1.72 6.41
N TRP A 82 1.78 2.98 6.76
CA TRP A 82 2.31 3.60 7.98
C TRP A 82 1.15 4.15 8.81
N ASP A 83 1.24 3.94 10.11
CA ASP A 83 0.31 4.43 11.12
C ASP A 83 1.05 5.36 12.07
N ALA A 84 0.59 6.61 12.16
CA ALA A 84 1.25 7.63 12.95
C ALA A 84 1.00 7.45 14.46
N GLU A 85 -0.17 6.92 14.85
CA GLU A 85 -0.54 6.75 16.26
C GLU A 85 0.44 5.80 16.97
N THR A 86 0.78 4.69 16.32
CA THR A 86 1.67 3.66 16.87
C THR A 86 3.09 3.70 16.31
N ASP A 87 3.40 4.70 15.48
CA ASP A 87 4.64 4.82 14.69
C ASP A 87 5.11 3.46 14.12
N THR A 88 4.16 2.80 13.46
CA THR A 88 4.34 1.45 12.94
C THR A 88 4.15 1.45 11.44
N SER A 89 5.02 0.73 10.75
CA SER A 89 4.88 0.46 9.33
C SER A 89 4.69 -1.03 9.06
N TRP A 90 3.95 -1.35 8.00
CA TRP A 90 3.80 -2.69 7.45
C TRP A 90 4.12 -2.63 5.97
N ALA A 91 5.10 -3.40 5.51
CA ALA A 91 5.42 -3.53 4.10
C ALA A 91 5.10 -4.94 3.59
N CYS A 92 4.71 -5.05 2.32
CA CYS A 92 4.81 -6.32 1.61
C CYS A 92 6.28 -6.75 1.56
N PHE A 93 6.54 -8.05 1.47
CA PHE A 93 7.92 -8.54 1.37
C PHE A 93 8.02 -9.86 0.58
N ASP A 94 9.21 -10.11 0.06
CA ASP A 94 9.59 -11.39 -0.53
C ASP A 94 10.40 -12.19 0.51
N PRO A 95 9.88 -13.33 1.02
CA PRO A 95 10.55 -14.12 2.04
C PRO A 95 11.89 -14.69 1.57
N GLU A 96 12.10 -14.84 0.26
CA GLU A 96 13.37 -15.34 -0.31
C GLU A 96 14.47 -14.26 -0.30
N LEU A 97 14.09 -12.99 -0.09
CA LEU A 97 14.97 -11.83 -0.19
C LEU A 97 15.14 -11.08 1.15
N LEU A 98 14.69 -11.64 2.28
CA LEU A 98 14.73 -10.95 3.60
C LEU A 98 16.12 -10.44 4.00
N GLU A 99 17.17 -11.17 3.62
CA GLU A 99 18.57 -10.82 3.90
C GLU A 99 19.19 -9.90 2.82
N SER A 100 18.43 -9.54 1.79
CA SER A 100 18.89 -8.66 0.71
C SER A 100 18.88 -7.20 1.15
N ASN A 101 19.94 -6.49 0.79
CA ASN A 101 20.06 -5.04 0.94
C ASN A 101 19.99 -4.32 -0.42
N GLU A 102 19.54 -5.01 -1.48
CA GLU A 102 19.42 -4.41 -2.81
C GLU A 102 18.23 -3.44 -2.88
N GLU A 103 18.33 -2.46 -3.77
CA GLU A 103 17.25 -1.53 -4.08
C GLU A 103 16.39 -2.09 -5.22
N ALA A 104 15.07 -1.96 -5.10
CA ALA A 104 14.14 -2.35 -6.13
C ALA A 104 14.25 -1.39 -7.33
N PRO A 105 14.21 -1.89 -8.58
CA PRO A 105 14.17 -1.06 -9.79
C PRO A 105 12.77 -0.49 -10.02
N ILE A 106 12.24 0.26 -9.06
CA ILE A 106 10.95 0.96 -9.12
C ILE A 106 11.26 2.47 -9.15
N THR A 107 10.70 3.18 -10.14
CA THR A 107 10.80 4.64 -10.19
C THR A 107 9.73 5.23 -9.28
N PRO A 108 10.10 5.95 -8.20
CA PRO A 108 9.11 6.51 -7.28
C PRO A 108 8.39 7.69 -7.92
N SER A 109 7.10 7.86 -7.61
CA SER A 109 6.33 9.02 -8.09
C SER A 109 6.80 10.36 -7.50
N ASP A 110 7.43 10.34 -6.32
CA ASP A 110 8.01 11.52 -5.68
C ASP A 110 9.41 11.89 -6.20
N GLY A 111 10.02 11.03 -7.01
CA GLY A 111 11.36 11.21 -7.58
C GLY A 111 12.54 11.06 -6.60
N GLN A 112 12.30 10.65 -5.34
CA GLN A 112 13.33 10.59 -4.29
C GLN A 112 13.32 9.31 -3.45
N SER A 113 12.18 8.61 -3.35
CA SER A 113 12.05 7.41 -2.52
C SER A 113 12.89 6.24 -3.04
N VAL A 114 13.44 5.45 -2.10
CA VAL A 114 14.20 4.23 -2.39
C VAL A 114 13.48 3.07 -1.73
N PHE A 115 13.16 2.04 -2.51
CA PHE A 115 12.42 0.87 -2.04
C PHE A 115 13.37 -0.32 -1.89
N PRO A 116 13.45 -0.97 -0.71
CA PRO A 116 14.22 -2.20 -0.58
C PRO A 116 13.62 -3.31 -1.45
N LEU A 117 14.46 -4.05 -2.18
CA LEU A 117 14.02 -5.18 -3.00
C LEU A 117 13.31 -6.26 -2.17
N LYS A 118 13.75 -6.46 -0.92
CA LYS A 118 13.09 -7.35 0.05
C LYS A 118 11.64 -6.96 0.32
N CYS A 119 11.30 -5.67 0.20
CA CYS A 119 9.97 -5.13 0.44
C CYS A 119 9.13 -5.03 -0.84
N THR A 120 9.21 -6.03 -1.72
CA THR A 120 8.44 -6.05 -2.97
C THR A 120 7.66 -7.34 -3.15
N MET A 121 6.64 -7.29 -4.00
CA MET A 121 5.87 -8.43 -4.46
C MET A 121 5.58 -8.34 -5.97
N ARG A 122 5.10 -9.44 -6.56
CA ARG A 122 4.71 -9.52 -7.97
C ARG A 122 3.21 -9.74 -8.18
N ASP A 123 2.49 -10.05 -7.10
CA ASP A 123 1.07 -10.41 -7.14
C ASP A 123 0.18 -9.16 -7.18
N ARG A 124 -0.22 -8.75 -8.38
CA ARG A 124 -1.12 -7.60 -8.59
C ARG A 124 -2.52 -7.83 -8.01
N GLU A 125 -3.00 -9.07 -7.96
CA GLU A 125 -4.31 -9.37 -7.39
C GLU A 125 -4.26 -9.20 -5.86
N LEU A 126 -3.17 -9.62 -5.22
CA LEU A 126 -2.96 -9.38 -3.80
C LEU A 126 -2.78 -7.90 -3.49
N ALA A 127 -2.02 -7.15 -4.29
CA ALA A 127 -1.88 -5.71 -4.14
C ALA A 127 -3.24 -4.99 -4.24
N ALA A 128 -4.06 -5.37 -5.21
CA ALA A 128 -5.41 -4.83 -5.39
C ALA A 128 -6.30 -5.08 -4.17
N LYS A 129 -6.25 -6.28 -3.57
CA LYS A 129 -6.96 -6.59 -2.31
C LYS A 129 -6.46 -5.77 -1.13
N CYS A 130 -5.16 -5.50 -1.06
CA CYS A 130 -4.59 -4.64 -0.02
C CYS A 130 -5.09 -3.20 -0.13
N VAL A 131 -5.12 -2.67 -1.36
CA VAL A 131 -5.67 -1.35 -1.66
C VAL A 131 -7.16 -1.27 -1.33
N GLU A 132 -7.95 -2.24 -1.75
CA GLU A 132 -9.39 -2.30 -1.44
C GLU A 132 -9.61 -2.35 0.07
N TRP A 133 -8.95 -3.27 0.77
CA TRP A 133 -9.09 -3.41 2.22
C TRP A 133 -8.74 -2.13 2.96
N TYR A 134 -7.60 -1.51 2.62
CA TYR A 134 -7.20 -0.25 3.27
C TYR A 134 -8.21 0.87 3.05
N ALA A 135 -8.81 0.98 1.86
CA ALA A 135 -9.85 1.99 1.61
C ALA A 135 -11.05 1.85 2.57
N HIS A 136 -11.35 0.63 3.01
CA HIS A 136 -12.48 0.31 3.90
C HIS A 136 -12.11 0.26 5.40
N THR A 137 -10.84 0.17 5.76
CA THR A 137 -10.45 -0.09 7.15
C THR A 137 -9.29 0.73 7.67
N CYS A 138 -8.46 1.32 6.79
CA CYS A 138 -7.17 1.93 7.12
C CYS A 138 -6.21 0.96 7.86
N GLU A 139 -6.37 -0.35 7.67
CA GLU A 139 -5.56 -1.40 8.32
C GLU A 139 -4.83 -2.27 7.28
N PRO A 140 -3.78 -3.01 7.67
CA PRO A 140 -3.16 -4.03 6.83
C PRO A 140 -4.10 -5.19 6.47
N TYR A 141 -4.14 -5.55 5.19
CA TYR A 141 -4.98 -6.66 4.69
C TYR A 141 -4.64 -7.99 5.38
N PRO A 142 -5.60 -8.66 6.05
CA PRO A 142 -5.34 -9.88 6.82
C PRO A 142 -4.89 -11.08 5.99
N GLY A 143 -5.13 -11.07 4.67
CA GLY A 143 -4.80 -12.18 3.77
C GLY A 143 -3.35 -12.20 3.27
N MET A 144 -2.53 -11.23 3.68
CA MET A 144 -1.11 -11.13 3.32
C MET A 144 -0.21 -11.25 4.57
N ASP A 145 0.96 -11.87 4.41
CA ASP A 145 2.02 -11.78 5.42
C ASP A 145 2.66 -10.40 5.31
N TRP A 146 2.81 -9.68 6.43
CA TRP A 146 3.40 -8.34 6.44
C TRP A 146 4.73 -8.35 7.19
N LEU A 147 5.70 -7.59 6.67
CA LEU A 147 6.89 -7.21 7.42
C LEU A 147 6.55 -5.94 8.20
N LYS A 148 6.37 -6.07 9.50
CA LYS A 148 6.06 -4.95 10.39
C LYS A 148 7.35 -4.40 10.99
N ASP A 149 7.47 -3.09 11.04
CA ASP A 149 8.50 -2.41 11.81
C ASP A 149 7.87 -1.32 12.67
N THR A 150 8.13 -1.38 13.97
CA THR A 150 7.73 -0.37 14.94
C THR A 150 8.98 0.34 15.43
N MET A 151 8.97 1.67 15.37
CA MET A 151 10.01 2.51 15.97
C MET A 151 9.79 2.50 17.49
N GLU A 152 10.76 1.99 18.24
CA GLU A 152 10.76 2.05 19.72
C GLU A 152 11.27 3.41 20.23
#